data_AF-A0A1C5MKU9-F1
#
_entry.id   AF-A0A1C5MKU9-F1
#
_cell.length_a   1.000
_cell.length_b   1.000
_cell.length_c   1.000
_cell.angle_alpha   90.00
_cell.angle_beta   90.00
_cell.angle_gamma   90.00
#
_symmetry.space_group_name_H-M   'P 1'
#
loop_
_entity.id
_entity.type
_entity.pdbx_description
1 polymer ?
#
loop_
_entity_poly.entity_id
_entity_poly.type
_entity_poly.pdbx_seq_one_letter_code
_entity_poly.pdbx_strand_id
1 'polypeptide(L)'
;MSNKNVEPERVRKGPMTVEEIKAMRAAEGMIVDLEDEGTNVYVIKAYQEKMSVAVGRMYKQARKEMGLTQQEVADVSGVKRPNIARLESGKHSPTVDMLNRIADSMGMDMEIHLIEREQ
;
A
#
# COMPACT_ATOMS: atom_id res chain seq x y z
N MET A 1 -13.96 -45.10 4.60
CA MET A 1 -15.17 -44.24 4.59
C MET A 1 -14.97 -43.25 5.73
N SER A 2 -14.90 -41.94 5.56
CA SER A 2 -15.51 -41.09 4.54
C SER A 2 -14.61 -39.88 4.26
N ASN A 3 -14.48 -39.58 2.97
CA ASN A 3 -13.82 -38.42 2.42
C ASN A 3 -14.70 -37.19 2.72
N LYS A 4 -14.20 -36.20 3.48
CA LYS A 4 -14.83 -34.87 3.54
C LYS A 4 -14.10 -34.02 2.50
N ASN A 5 -14.70 -33.93 1.32
CA ASN A 5 -14.40 -32.86 0.37
C ASN A 5 -14.62 -31.53 1.11
N VAL A 6 -13.53 -30.85 1.45
CA VAL A 6 -13.55 -29.43 1.74
C VAL A 6 -13.53 -28.75 0.38
N GLU A 7 -14.62 -28.07 0.02
CA GLU A 7 -14.65 -27.24 -1.19
C GLU A 7 -13.51 -26.20 -1.11
N PRO A 8 -12.76 -25.95 -2.20
CA PRO A 8 -11.72 -24.93 -2.17
C PRO A 8 -12.37 -23.56 -1.95
N GLU A 9 -11.93 -22.86 -0.90
CA GLU A 9 -12.24 -21.45 -0.66
C GLU A 9 -12.05 -20.66 -1.97
N ARG A 10 -13.09 -19.91 -2.34
CA ARG A 10 -13.06 -19.08 -3.54
C ARG A 10 -12.15 -17.89 -3.28
N VAL A 11 -10.86 -18.03 -3.60
CA VAL A 11 -9.90 -16.92 -3.62
C VAL A 11 -10.47 -15.83 -4.53
N ARG A 12 -10.80 -14.68 -3.96
CA ARG A 12 -11.45 -13.58 -4.68
C ARG A 12 -10.45 -12.94 -5.64
N LYS A 13 -10.82 -12.85 -6.92
CA LYS A 13 -10.08 -12.09 -7.94
C LYS A 13 -10.81 -10.79 -8.25
N GLY A 14 -10.26 -9.64 -7.85
CA GLY A 14 -10.76 -8.30 -8.20
C GLY A 14 -10.61 -7.27 -7.08
N PRO A 15 -10.67 -5.95 -7.39
CA PRO A 15 -10.54 -4.88 -6.40
C PRO A 15 -11.63 -4.98 -5.33
N MET A 16 -11.26 -4.59 -4.10
CA MET A 16 -12.18 -4.57 -2.97
C MET A 16 -13.23 -3.47 -3.13
N THR A 17 -14.45 -3.77 -2.70
CA THR A 17 -15.58 -2.83 -2.67
C THR A 17 -15.45 -1.88 -1.49
N VAL A 18 -16.10 -0.72 -1.59
CA VAL A 18 -16.13 0.30 -0.53
C VAL A 18 -16.74 -0.25 0.76
N GLU A 19 -17.67 -1.18 0.66
CA GLU A 19 -18.31 -1.89 1.76
C GLU A 19 -17.33 -2.78 2.53
N GLU A 20 -16.41 -3.44 1.83
CA GLU A 20 -15.39 -4.30 2.45
C GLU A 20 -14.30 -3.46 3.13
N ILE A 21 -13.92 -2.33 2.52
CA ILE A 21 -13.04 -1.35 3.14
C ILE A 21 -13.67 -0.77 4.42
N LYS A 22 -14.99 -0.56 4.44
CA LYS A 22 -15.73 -0.11 5.63
C LYS A 22 -15.80 -1.19 6.71
N ALA A 23 -15.97 -2.46 6.34
CA ALA A 23 -16.00 -3.57 7.27
C ALA A 23 -14.67 -3.74 8.03
N MET A 24 -13.53 -3.55 7.35
CA MET A 24 -12.21 -3.56 8.00
C MET A 24 -12.06 -2.43 9.04
N ARG A 25 -12.62 -1.24 8.79
CA ARG A 25 -12.50 -0.05 9.68
C ARG A 25 -13.14 -0.21 11.05
N ALA A 26 -14.08 -1.15 11.22
CA ALA A 26 -14.81 -1.34 12.47
C ALA A 26 -14.00 -2.12 13.54
N ALA A 27 -12.88 -2.73 13.17
CA ALA A 27 -12.14 -3.68 14.00
C ALA A 27 -10.85 -3.10 14.64
N GLU A 28 -10.86 -1.84 15.09
CA GLU A 28 -9.77 -1.15 15.82
C GLU A 28 -8.76 -0.34 14.96
N GLY A 29 -8.26 0.72 15.60
CA GLY A 29 -7.49 1.78 14.98
C GLY A 29 -6.13 1.34 14.46
N MET A 30 -5.75 1.93 13.33
CA MET A 30 -4.47 1.74 12.63
C MET A 30 -4.32 0.39 11.93
N ILE A 31 -5.03 0.20 10.82
CA ILE A 31 -4.75 -0.92 9.92
C ILE A 31 -3.54 -0.58 9.06
N VAL A 32 -2.37 -1.01 9.55
CA VAL A 32 -1.37 -1.67 8.73
C VAL A 32 -1.50 -3.15 9.09
N ASP A 33 -2.56 -3.83 8.63
CA ASP A 33 -2.60 -5.29 8.72
C ASP A 33 -1.76 -5.84 7.58
N LEU A 34 -0.62 -6.40 7.96
CA LEU A 34 0.11 -7.37 7.18
C LEU A 34 -0.52 -8.73 7.45
N GLU A 35 -1.62 -9.05 6.78
CA GLU A 35 -2.05 -10.44 6.63
C GLU A 35 -2.18 -10.81 5.15
N ASP A 36 -1.34 -11.78 4.84
CA ASP A 36 -1.04 -12.40 3.56
C ASP A 36 -2.26 -13.06 2.94
N GLU A 37 -2.78 -12.51 1.83
CA GLU A 37 -3.24 -13.25 0.62
C GLU A 37 -3.31 -12.29 -0.58
N GLY A 38 -2.15 -11.88 -1.10
CA GLY A 38 -2.01 -11.48 -2.52
C GLY A 38 -2.58 -10.14 -3.01
N THR A 39 -2.99 -9.21 -2.13
CA THR A 39 -3.40 -7.85 -2.56
C THR A 39 -2.79 -6.77 -1.66
N ASN A 40 -1.75 -6.08 -2.13
CA ASN A 40 -1.07 -5.01 -1.39
C ASN A 40 -1.90 -3.72 -1.39
N VAL A 41 -2.94 -3.67 -0.55
CA VAL A 41 -3.79 -2.49 -0.36
C VAL A 41 -3.35 -1.72 0.89
N TYR A 42 -2.97 -0.46 0.73
CA TYR A 42 -2.51 0.39 1.82
C TYR A 42 -3.47 1.56 2.05
N VAL A 43 -4.06 1.66 3.25
CA VAL A 43 -4.99 2.75 3.61
C VAL A 43 -4.30 3.73 4.56
N ILE A 44 -4.00 4.93 4.08
CA ILE A 44 -3.37 5.96 4.91
C ILE A 44 -4.42 6.76 5.69
N LYS A 45 -4.46 6.57 7.00
CA LYS A 45 -5.24 7.38 7.96
C LYS A 45 -4.29 8.21 8.83
N ALA A 46 -3.98 9.44 8.43
CA ALA A 46 -3.06 10.31 9.14
C ALA A 46 -3.81 11.30 10.04
N TYR A 47 -4.17 10.89 11.27
CA TYR A 47 -4.87 11.77 12.23
C TYR A 47 -3.94 12.59 13.14
N GLN A 48 -2.67 12.20 13.27
CA GLN A 48 -1.66 12.92 14.08
C GLN A 48 -0.28 13.06 13.41
N GLU A 49 -0.07 12.42 12.26
CA GLU A 49 1.21 12.41 11.55
C GLU A 49 1.14 13.18 10.22
N LYS A 50 2.27 13.73 9.76
CA LYS A 50 2.36 14.30 8.42
C LYS A 50 2.11 13.22 7.37
N MET A 51 1.20 13.48 6.43
CA MET A 51 0.88 12.62 5.29
C MET A 51 2.14 12.13 4.55
N SER A 52 3.16 12.98 4.39
CA SER A 52 4.42 12.61 3.73
C SER A 52 5.15 11.44 4.42
N VAL A 53 5.07 11.34 5.75
CA VAL A 53 5.72 10.27 6.51
C VAL A 53 4.93 8.96 6.36
N ALA A 54 3.60 9.03 6.45
CA ALA A 54 2.74 7.87 6.25
C ALA A 54 2.90 7.28 4.83
N VAL A 55 2.85 8.12 3.80
CA VAL A 55 3.11 7.71 2.41
C VAL A 55 4.54 7.15 2.26
N GLY A 56 5.54 7.82 2.84
CA GLY A 56 6.93 7.35 2.78
C GLY A 56 7.11 5.94 3.35
N ARG A 57 6.48 5.65 4.50
CA ARG A 57 6.52 4.31 5.10
C ARG A 57 5.80 3.27 4.26
N MET A 58 4.64 3.61 3.69
CA MET A 58 3.90 2.74 2.78
C MET A 58 4.77 2.27 1.61
N TYR A 59 5.41 3.21 0.90
CA TYR A 59 6.29 2.89 -0.22
C TYR A 59 7.53 2.09 0.20
N LYS A 60 8.11 2.41 1.36
CA LYS A 60 9.25 1.66 1.92
C LYS A 60 8.88 0.21 2.22
N GLN A 61 7.68 0.00 2.75
CA GLN A 61 7.19 -1.31 3.15
C GLN A 61 6.90 -2.16 1.90
N ALA A 62 6.12 -1.62 0.95
CA ALA A 62 5.87 -2.24 -0.35
C ALA A 62 7.16 -2.69 -1.04
N ARG A 63 8.16 -1.80 -1.13
CA ARG A 63 9.46 -2.12 -1.72
C ARG A 63 10.14 -3.31 -1.03
N LYS A 64 10.10 -3.34 0.31
CA LYS A 64 10.75 -4.39 1.11
C LYS A 64 10.06 -5.74 0.96
N GLU A 65 8.73 -5.76 0.89
CA GLU A 65 7.94 -6.98 0.66
C GLU A 65 8.28 -7.62 -0.68
N MET A 66 8.60 -6.80 -1.68
CA MET A 66 9.07 -7.26 -2.98
C MET A 66 10.57 -7.61 -3.02
N GLY A 67 11.28 -7.50 -1.89
CA GLY A 67 12.72 -7.77 -1.82
C GLY A 67 13.60 -6.78 -2.60
N LEU A 68 13.06 -5.64 -3.03
CA LEU A 68 13.77 -4.66 -3.86
C LEU A 68 14.61 -3.72 -3.00
N THR A 69 15.75 -3.27 -3.52
CA THR A 69 16.57 -2.19 -2.98
C THR A 69 16.08 -0.83 -3.50
N GLN A 70 16.46 0.25 -2.83
CA GLN A 70 16.19 1.61 -3.33
C GLN A 70 16.85 1.88 -4.68
N GLN A 71 17.95 1.19 -4.99
CA GLN A 71 18.65 1.36 -6.26
C GLN A 71 17.90 0.66 -7.39
N GLU A 72 17.42 -0.56 -7.18
CA GLU A 72 16.62 -1.28 -8.19
C GLU A 72 15.34 -0.52 -8.55
N VAL A 73 14.64 0.03 -7.55
CA VAL A 73 13.48 0.91 -7.80
C VAL A 73 13.90 2.18 -8.56
N ALA A 74 15.08 2.76 -8.27
CA ALA A 74 15.59 3.92 -9.00
C ALA A 74 15.86 3.61 -10.47
N ASP A 75 16.44 2.45 -10.73
CA ASP A 75 16.84 2.02 -12.07
C ASP A 75 15.61 1.79 -12.97
N VAL A 76 14.52 1.26 -12.41
CA VAL A 76 13.27 1.02 -13.14
C VAL A 76 12.40 2.29 -13.25
N SER A 77 12.23 3.04 -12.16
CA SER A 77 11.35 4.22 -12.13
C SER A 77 11.93 5.45 -12.85
N GLY A 78 13.24 5.47 -13.11
CA GLY A 78 13.96 6.67 -13.54
C GLY A 78 14.05 7.77 -12.46
N VAL A 79 13.57 7.51 -11.24
CA VAL A 79 13.68 8.42 -10.10
C VAL A 79 15.04 8.21 -9.43
N LYS A 80 15.81 9.28 -9.25
CA LYS A 80 17.12 9.20 -8.59
C LYS A 80 16.99 8.56 -7.20
N ARG A 81 17.82 7.56 -6.88
CA ARG A 81 17.84 6.87 -5.57
C ARG A 81 17.76 7.80 -4.34
N PRO A 82 18.47 8.95 -4.27
CA PRO A 82 18.33 9.87 -3.14
C PRO A 82 16.91 10.43 -2.95
N ASN A 83 16.12 10.56 -4.02
CA ASN A 83 14.72 10.99 -3.94
C ASN A 83 13.83 9.88 -3.38
N ILE A 84 14.08 8.62 -3.73
CA ILE A 84 13.42 7.46 -3.10
C ILE A 84 13.76 7.39 -1.62
N ALA A 85 15.03 7.54 -1.24
CA ALA A 85 15.43 7.56 0.17
C ALA A 85 14.77 8.71 0.96
N ARG A 86 14.62 9.88 0.34
CA ARG A 86 13.91 11.03 0.91
C ARG A 86 12.41 10.76 1.08
N LEU A 87 11.76 10.20 0.06
CA LEU A 87 10.37 9.75 0.12
C LEU A 87 10.19 8.79 1.30
N GLU A 88 10.97 7.72 1.36
CA GLU A 88 10.84 6.67 2.39
C GLU A 88 11.13 7.15 3.82
N SER A 89 11.86 8.27 3.95
CA SER A 89 12.12 8.91 5.23
C SER A 89 11.01 9.87 5.68
N GLY A 90 10.06 10.21 4.80
CA GLY A 90 9.00 11.19 5.07
C GLY A 90 9.46 12.65 5.17
N LYS A 91 10.75 12.93 4.93
CA LYS A 91 11.37 14.26 5.09
C LYS A 91 10.89 15.29 4.07
N HIS A 92 10.37 14.85 2.92
CA HIS A 92 9.85 15.72 1.88
C HIS A 92 8.47 15.27 1.43
N SER A 93 7.66 16.22 0.99
CA SER A 93 6.39 15.92 0.33
C SER A 93 6.68 15.51 -1.11
N PRO A 94 6.45 14.25 -1.51
CA PRO A 94 6.56 13.82 -2.89
C PRO A 94 5.43 14.41 -3.74
N THR A 95 5.62 14.49 -5.05
CA THR A 95 4.53 14.76 -5.99
C THR A 95 3.75 13.49 -6.28
N VAL A 96 2.49 13.63 -6.68
CA VAL A 96 1.66 12.49 -7.10
C VAL A 96 2.31 11.73 -8.26
N ASP A 97 2.92 12.45 -9.22
CA ASP A 97 3.63 11.81 -10.35
C ASP A 97 4.82 10.97 -9.90
N MET A 98 5.57 11.42 -8.89
CA MET A 98 6.71 10.67 -8.36
C MET A 98 6.23 9.41 -7.65
N LEU A 99 5.15 9.51 -6.88
CA LEU A 99 4.51 8.37 -6.25
C LEU A 99 4.08 7.33 -7.30
N ASN A 100 3.35 7.77 -8.32
CA ASN A 100 2.89 6.90 -9.40
C ASN A 100 4.03 6.15 -10.10
N ARG A 101 5.13 6.84 -10.45
CA ARG A 101 6.29 6.19 -11.11
C ARG A 101 6.97 5.14 -10.23
N ILE A 102 7.04 5.40 -8.92
CA ILE A 102 7.65 4.45 -7.99
C ILE A 102 6.74 3.24 -7.81
N ALA A 103 5.42 3.43 -7.70
CA ALA A 103 4.46 2.34 -7.65
C ALA A 103 4.54 1.46 -8.91
N ASP A 104 4.51 2.09 -10.09
CA ASP A 104 4.62 1.41 -11.39
C ASP A 104 5.92 0.60 -11.52
N SER A 105 7.05 1.15 -11.04
CA SER A 105 8.33 0.43 -11.02
C SER A 105 8.37 -0.79 -10.10
N MET A 106 7.44 -0.86 -9.15
CA MET A 106 7.22 -2.00 -8.27
C MET A 106 6.07 -2.89 -8.78
N GLY A 107 5.55 -2.68 -10.00
CA GLY A 107 4.42 -3.43 -10.53
C GLY A 107 3.12 -3.20 -9.76
N MET A 108 2.95 -2.01 -9.18
CA MET A 108 1.79 -1.62 -8.40
C MET A 108 1.04 -0.47 -9.05
N ASP A 109 -0.28 -0.49 -8.95
CA ASP A 109 -1.13 0.65 -9.29
C ASP A 109 -1.36 1.56 -8.07
N MET A 110 -1.41 2.87 -8.30
CA MET A 110 -1.74 3.84 -7.25
C MET A 110 -3.19 4.30 -7.40
N GLU A 111 -3.98 4.10 -6.35
CA GLU A 111 -5.36 4.57 -6.27
C GLU A 111 -5.52 5.63 -5.16
N ILE A 112 -6.28 6.70 -5.42
CA ILE A 112 -6.49 7.81 -4.48
C ILE A 112 -7.99 8.09 -4.36
N HIS A 113 -8.52 8.06 -3.14
CA HIS A 113 -9.92 8.39 -2.85
C HIS A 113 -10.01 9.50 -1.81
N LEU A 114 -10.94 10.43 -2.04
CA LEU A 114 -11.39 11.36 -1.01
C LEU A 114 -12.46 10.68 -0.16
N ILE A 115 -12.42 10.90 1.14
CA ILE A 115 -13.43 10.41 2.09
C ILE A 115 -14.05 11.60 2.82
N GLU A 116 -15.32 11.47 3.18
CA GLU A 116 -15.99 12.46 4.03
C GLU A 116 -15.33 12.52 5.40
N ARG A 117 -15.20 13.73 5.93
CA ARG A 117 -14.68 13.95 7.29
C ARG A 117 -15.83 13.71 8.27
N GLU A 118 -15.66 12.76 9.18
CA GLU A 118 -16.51 12.67 10.36
C GLU A 118 -16.26 13.90 11.23
N GLN A 119 -17.34 14.66 11.48
CA GLN A 119 -17.33 15.86 12.33
C GLN A 119 -17.47 15.49 13.79
#